data_AF-A0A9E4QA68-F1
#
_entry.id   AF-A0A9E4QA68-F1
#
_cell.length_a   1.000
_cell.length_b   1.000
_cell.length_c   1.000
_cell.angle_alpha   90.00
_cell.angle_beta   90.00
_cell.angle_gamma   90.00
#
_symmetry.space_group_name_H-M   'P 1'
#
loop_
_entity.id
_entity.type
_entity.pdbx_description
1 polymer ?
#
loop_
_entity_poly.entity_id
_entity_poly.type
_entity_poly.pdbx_seq_one_letter_code
_entity_poly.pdbx_strand_id
1 'polypeptide(L)'
;GGLTLLAIGGSYIIAAARGTIHLPDPERAHRPSSYSTLFGLGVVTTLANPFWYLWWVTVATGYLAQAQAVGITTLAAFYFGHISADFAWDTFLSASVSAGRRFLTGRRYRVLILVSGGFMAYLGMVFFFSSLEIGI
;
A
#
# COMPACT_ATOMS: atom_id res chain seq x y z
N GLY A 1 10.04 11.59 2.98
CA GLY A 1 9.07 11.54 1.86
C GLY A 1 9.73 11.07 0.58
N GLY A 2 10.40 11.96 -0.14
CA GLY A 2 11.05 11.62 -1.42
C GLY A 2 12.18 10.59 -1.31
N LEU A 3 13.10 10.77 -0.36
CA LEU A 3 14.26 9.87 -0.18
C LEU A 3 13.86 8.42 0.16
N THR A 4 12.82 8.25 0.99
CA THR A 4 12.26 6.93 1.35
C THR A 4 11.58 6.26 0.15
N LEU A 5 10.83 7.02 -0.66
CA LEU A 5 10.21 6.50 -1.88
C LEU A 5 11.25 6.11 -2.94
N LEU A 6 12.34 6.88 -3.06
CA LEU A 6 13.46 6.55 -3.92
C LEU A 6 14.20 5.28 -3.46
N ALA A 7 14.41 5.11 -2.16
CA ALA A 7 15.03 3.91 -1.60
C ALA A 7 14.16 2.66 -1.85
N ILE A 8 12.85 2.76 -1.60
CA ILE A 8 11.90 1.66 -1.81
C ILE A 8 11.77 1.34 -3.31
N GLY A 9 11.51 2.35 -4.15
CA GLY A 9 11.40 2.18 -5.60
C GLY A 9 12.69 1.65 -6.23
N GLY A 10 13.84 2.17 -5.81
CA GLY A 10 15.17 1.70 -6.23
C GLY A 10 15.42 0.25 -5.81
N SER A 11 15.03 -0.15 -4.60
CA SER A 11 15.16 -1.54 -4.15
C SER A 11 14.32 -2.52 -5.00
N TYR A 12 13.11 -2.12 -5.40
CA TYR A 12 12.27 -2.92 -6.29
C TYR A 12 12.82 -3.01 -7.71
N ILE A 13 13.37 -1.92 -8.25
CA ILE A 13 14.03 -1.91 -9.56
C ILE A 13 15.29 -2.77 -9.55
N ILE A 14 16.12 -2.69 -8.50
CA ILE A 14 17.34 -3.50 -8.35
C ILE A 14 16.99 -4.99 -8.17
N ALA A 15 15.98 -5.32 -7.36
CA ALA A 15 15.49 -6.68 -7.22
C ALA A 15 14.92 -7.22 -8.54
N ALA A 16 14.19 -6.39 -9.27
CA ALA A 16 13.70 -6.73 -10.60
C ALA A 16 14.83 -6.91 -11.61
N ALA A 17 15.89 -6.12 -11.57
CA ALA A 17 17.05 -6.23 -12.46
C ALA A 17 17.90 -7.47 -12.16
N ARG A 18 18.10 -7.79 -10.88
CA ARG A 18 18.84 -8.99 -10.41
C ARG A 18 18.10 -10.31 -10.64
N GLY A 19 16.86 -10.26 -11.13
CA GLY A 19 16.08 -11.47 -11.44
C GLY A 19 15.62 -12.24 -10.20
N THR A 20 15.74 -11.67 -8.99
CA THR A 20 15.33 -12.31 -7.73
C THR A 20 13.82 -12.28 -7.49
N ILE A 21 13.05 -11.64 -8.37
CA ILE A 21 11.58 -11.67 -8.35
C ILE A 21 11.10 -12.97 -8.97
N HIS A 22 11.06 -14.02 -8.17
CA HIS A 22 10.38 -15.25 -8.51
C HIS A 22 8.95 -15.18 -7.98
N LEU A 23 7.99 -15.68 -8.76
CA LEU A 23 6.65 -15.96 -8.24
C LEU A 23 6.82 -16.83 -6.97
N PRO A 24 6.16 -16.49 -5.84
CA PRO A 24 6.19 -17.33 -4.66
C PRO A 24 5.83 -18.76 -5.05
N ASP A 25 6.80 -19.65 -4.90
CA ASP A 25 6.67 -21.05 -5.31
C ASP A 25 5.60 -21.70 -4.43
N PRO A 26 4.48 -22.19 -4.98
CA PRO A 26 3.39 -22.75 -4.16
C PRO A 26 3.85 -23.94 -3.31
N GLU A 27 4.94 -24.63 -3.66
CA GLU A 27 5.54 -25.70 -2.84
C GLU A 27 6.40 -25.19 -1.67
N ARG A 28 6.97 -23.97 -1.74
CA ARG A 28 7.70 -23.34 -0.63
C ARG A 28 6.82 -22.44 0.23
N ALA A 29 5.58 -22.19 -0.19
CA ALA A 29 4.57 -21.58 0.67
C ALA A 29 4.44 -22.49 1.90
N HIS A 30 4.94 -22.02 3.03
CA HIS A 30 4.81 -22.72 4.31
C HIS A 30 3.33 -23.08 4.50
N ARG A 31 3.07 -24.30 5.01
CA ARG A 31 1.76 -24.91 5.28
C ARG A 31 0.65 -23.87 5.44
N PRO A 32 -0.57 -24.08 4.88
CA PRO A 32 -1.66 -23.11 4.93
C PRO A 32 -1.75 -22.56 6.34
N SER A 33 -1.32 -21.30 6.50
CA SER A 33 -1.30 -20.67 7.82
C SER A 33 -2.75 -20.57 8.26
N SER A 34 -3.01 -20.91 9.53
CA SER A 34 -4.36 -20.82 10.09
C SER A 34 -4.97 -19.45 9.77
N TYR A 35 -6.28 -19.38 9.53
CA TYR A 35 -6.98 -18.12 9.29
C TYR A 35 -6.63 -17.05 10.34
N SER A 36 -6.41 -17.46 11.59
CA SER A 36 -5.96 -16.59 12.67
C SER A 36 -4.58 -15.97 12.43
N THR A 37 -3.64 -16.73 11.85
CA THR A 37 -2.30 -16.25 11.50
C THR A 37 -2.36 -15.26 10.34
N LEU A 38 -3.17 -15.53 9.30
CA LEU A 38 -3.35 -14.61 8.18
C LEU A 38 -3.99 -13.29 8.63
N PHE A 39 -5.01 -13.38 9.49
CA PHE A 39 -5.64 -12.21 10.08
C PHE A 39 -4.65 -11.39 10.91
N GLY A 40 -3.88 -12.04 11.77
CA GLY A 40 -2.84 -11.39 12.57
C GLY A 40 -1.77 -10.71 11.69
N LEU A 41 -1.35 -11.36 10.60
CA LEU A 41 -0.41 -10.77 9.65
C LEU A 41 -0.98 -9.52 8.97
N GLY A 42 -2.27 -9.56 8.60
CA GLY A 42 -2.99 -8.42 8.05
C GLY A 42 -3.03 -7.24 9.02
N VAL A 43 -3.43 -7.48 10.28
CA VAL A 43 -3.46 -6.45 11.33
C VAL A 43 -2.07 -5.85 11.56
N VAL A 44 -1.04 -6.69 11.69
CA VAL A 44 0.34 -6.22 11.89
C VAL A 44 0.82 -5.42 10.67
N THR A 45 0.48 -5.83 9.45
CA THR A 45 0.87 -5.11 8.22
C THR A 45 0.22 -3.74 8.14
N THR A 46 -1.07 -3.64 8.49
CA THR A 46 -1.80 -2.36 8.53
C THR A 46 -1.21 -1.44 9.60
N LEU A 47 -0.97 -1.95 10.81
CA LEU A 47 -0.39 -1.17 11.93
C LEU A 47 1.08 -0.80 11.69
N ALA A 48 1.84 -1.62 10.95
CA ALA A 48 3.22 -1.30 10.60
C ALA A 48 3.32 -0.26 9.48
N ASN A 49 2.20 0.09 8.82
CA ASN A 49 2.20 1.03 7.71
C ASN A 49 2.21 2.48 8.21
N PRO A 50 3.34 3.22 8.11
CA PRO A 50 3.40 4.61 8.56
C PRO A 50 2.44 5.53 7.79
N PHE A 51 2.06 5.16 6.56
CA PHE A 51 1.09 5.93 5.77
C PHE A 51 -0.31 5.92 6.38
N TRP A 52 -0.69 4.86 7.11
CA TRP A 52 -1.98 4.80 7.80
C TRP A 52 -2.09 5.93 8.83
N TYR A 53 -1.06 6.08 9.67
CA TYR A 53 -1.01 7.16 10.65
C TYR A 53 -0.87 8.55 10.00
N LEU A 54 -0.01 8.68 8.99
CA LEU A 54 0.17 9.95 8.28
C LEU A 54 -1.13 10.44 7.67
N TRP A 55 -1.94 9.55 7.08
CA TRP A 55 -3.24 9.91 6.52
C TRP A 55 -4.21 10.40 7.60
N TRP A 56 -4.31 9.70 8.73
CA TRP A 56 -5.16 10.12 9.85
C TRP A 56 -4.73 11.47 10.44
N VAL A 57 -3.43 11.73 10.55
CA VAL A 57 -2.91 12.99 11.11
C VAL A 57 -3.07 14.16 10.15
N THR A 58 -2.96 13.95 8.84
CA THR A 58 -2.94 15.06 7.86
C THR A 58 -4.29 15.30 7.20
N VAL A 59 -4.90 14.24 6.66
CA VAL A 59 -6.12 14.33 5.86
C VAL A 59 -7.34 14.22 6.76
N ALA A 60 -7.36 13.23 7.66
CA ALA A 60 -8.53 13.01 8.50
C ALA A 60 -8.74 14.14 9.51
N THR A 61 -7.68 14.77 10.04
CA THR A 61 -7.80 15.97 10.90
C THR A 61 -8.50 17.14 10.19
N GLY A 62 -8.23 17.34 8.89
CA GLY A 62 -8.92 18.35 8.08
C GLY A 62 -10.41 18.06 7.93
N TYR A 63 -10.79 16.80 7.69
CA TYR A 63 -12.19 16.37 7.67
C TYR A 63 -12.83 16.45 9.06
N LEU A 64 -12.08 16.12 10.11
CA LEU A 64 -12.53 16.20 11.49
C LEU A 64 -12.86 17.64 11.86
N ALA A 65 -11.97 18.58 11.53
CA ALA A 65 -12.15 20.00 11.81
C ALA A 65 -13.43 20.56 11.15
N GLN A 66 -13.75 20.11 9.93
CA GLN A 66 -15.01 20.46 9.27
C GLN A 66 -16.23 19.75 9.90
N ALA A 67 -16.06 18.52 10.37
CA ALA A 67 -17.12 17.72 10.98
C ALA A 67 -17.44 18.09 12.44
N GLN A 68 -16.56 18.82 13.15
CA GLN A 68 -16.80 19.28 14.53
C GLN A 68 -18.08 20.13 14.64
N ALA A 69 -18.49 20.79 13.55
CA ALA A 69 -19.73 21.56 13.49
C ALA A 69 -21.01 20.70 13.55
N VAL A 70 -20.92 19.38 13.30
CA VAL A 70 -22.08 18.49 13.11
C VAL A 70 -22.21 17.43 14.22
N GLY A 71 -21.13 17.10 14.93
CA GLY A 71 -21.14 16.25 16.14
C GLY A 71 -20.54 14.85 16.01
N ILE A 72 -20.44 14.13 17.13
CA ILE A 72 -19.78 12.81 17.28
C ILE A 72 -20.37 11.72 16.36
N THR A 73 -21.67 11.79 16.04
CA THR A 73 -22.32 10.80 15.18
C THR A 73 -21.78 10.82 13.76
N THR A 74 -21.48 12.01 13.22
CA THR A 74 -20.89 12.17 11.88
C THR A 74 -19.47 11.59 11.82
N LEU A 75 -18.71 11.75 12.90
CA LEU A 75 -17.40 11.14 13.03
C LEU A 75 -17.47 9.61 13.02
N ALA A 76 -18.36 9.02 13.81
CA ALA A 76 -18.55 7.56 13.80
C ALA A 76 -18.96 7.07 12.41
N ALA A 77 -19.92 7.72 11.75
CA ALA A 77 -20.36 7.36 10.41
C ALA A 77 -19.23 7.46 9.37
N PHE A 78 -18.40 8.51 9.43
CA PHE A 78 -17.23 8.66 8.57
C PHE A 78 -16.21 7.54 8.79
N TYR A 79 -15.86 7.25 10.05
CA TYR A 79 -14.88 6.22 10.40
C TYR A 79 -15.31 4.83 9.93
N PHE A 80 -16.56 4.43 10.23
CA PHE A 80 -17.08 3.12 9.82
C PHE A 80 -17.28 3.03 8.31
N GLY A 81 -17.77 4.10 7.67
CA GLY A 81 -17.88 4.17 6.22
C GLY A 81 -16.52 4.04 5.53
N HIS A 82 -15.51 4.75 6.03
CA HIS A 82 -14.16 4.72 5.47
C HIS A 82 -13.52 3.33 5.61
N ILE A 83 -13.51 2.75 6.81
CA ILE A 83 -12.91 1.42 7.03
C ILE A 83 -13.63 0.31 6.28
N SER A 84 -14.97 0.38 6.19
CA SER A 84 -15.72 -0.63 5.42
C SER A 84 -15.45 -0.50 3.92
N ALA A 85 -15.29 0.71 3.40
CA ALA A 85 -14.90 0.93 2.01
C ALA A 85 -13.49 0.39 1.73
N ASP A 86 -12.52 0.64 2.61
CA ASP A 86 -11.17 0.10 2.50
C ASP A 86 -11.19 -1.44 2.49
N PHE A 87 -11.92 -2.04 3.44
CA PHE A 87 -12.05 -3.49 3.52
C PHE A 87 -12.72 -4.10 2.27
N ALA A 88 -13.77 -3.47 1.77
CA ALA A 88 -14.45 -3.90 0.56
C ALA A 88 -13.54 -3.79 -0.67
N TRP A 89 -12.78 -2.70 -0.77
CA TRP A 89 -11.83 -2.46 -1.86
C TRP A 89 -10.68 -3.45 -1.85
N ASP A 90 -10.07 -3.70 -0.69
CA ASP A 90 -8.97 -4.65 -0.56
C ASP A 90 -9.43 -6.10 -0.80
N THR A 91 -10.65 -6.44 -0.37
CA THR A 91 -11.26 -7.74 -0.66
C THR A 91 -11.51 -7.90 -2.15
N PHE A 92 -12.04 -6.86 -2.81
CA PHE A 92 -12.26 -6.85 -4.25
C PHE A 92 -10.95 -6.99 -5.03
N LEU A 93 -9.89 -6.26 -4.64
CA LEU A 93 -8.55 -6.36 -5.20
C LEU A 93 -7.97 -7.76 -5.02
N SER A 94 -8.05 -8.32 -3.81
CA SER A 94 -7.57 -9.67 -3.50
C SER A 94 -8.30 -10.74 -4.32
N ALA A 95 -9.64 -10.64 -4.41
CA ALA A 95 -10.45 -11.53 -5.24
C ALA A 95 -10.10 -11.40 -6.74
N SER A 96 -9.91 -10.18 -7.23
CA SER A 96 -9.53 -9.90 -8.62
C SER A 96 -8.16 -10.48 -8.96
N VAL A 97 -7.17 -10.32 -8.06
CA VAL A 97 -5.82 -10.89 -8.22
C VAL A 97 -5.86 -12.41 -8.12
N SER A 98 -6.65 -12.97 -7.21
CA SER A 98 -6.83 -14.42 -7.05
C SER A 98 -7.46 -15.04 -8.30
N ALA A 99 -8.52 -14.43 -8.84
CA ALA A 99 -9.14 -14.84 -10.10
C ALA A 99 -8.20 -14.65 -11.31
N GLY A 100 -7.42 -13.57 -11.31
CA GLY A 100 -6.42 -13.25 -12.33
C GLY A 100 -5.10 -14.03 -12.20
N ARG A 101 -4.93 -14.87 -11.17
CA ARG A 101 -3.66 -15.56 -10.88
C ARG A 101 -3.18 -16.43 -12.04
N ARG A 102 -4.11 -17.01 -12.81
CA ARG A 102 -3.78 -17.78 -14.03
C ARG A 102 -3.18 -16.91 -15.15
N PHE A 103 -3.47 -15.61 -15.16
CA PHE A 103 -2.91 -14.65 -16.10
C PHE A 103 -1.60 -14.01 -15.62
N LEU A 104 -1.25 -14.13 -14.33
CA LEU A 104 -0.02 -13.63 -13.71
C LEU A 104 1.16 -14.58 -13.96
N THR A 105 1.60 -14.67 -15.21
CA THR A 105 2.86 -15.36 -15.57
C THR A 105 4.06 -14.59 -15.00
N GLY A 106 5.18 -15.27 -14.69
CA GLY A 106 6.35 -14.65 -14.06
C GLY A 106 6.87 -13.39 -14.77
N ARG A 107 6.77 -13.33 -16.11
CA ARG A 107 7.10 -12.13 -16.90
C ARG A 107 6.16 -10.95 -16.63
N ARG A 108 4.85 -11.18 -16.53
CA ARG A 108 3.84 -10.13 -16.29
C ARG A 108 3.92 -9.62 -14.85
N TYR A 109 4.16 -10.52 -13.89
CA TYR A 109 4.39 -10.15 -12.50
C TYR A 109 5.64 -9.27 -12.33
N ARG A 110 6.73 -9.60 -13.02
CA ARG A 110 7.95 -8.78 -13.04
C ARG A 110 7.72 -7.40 -13.66
N VAL A 111 6.96 -7.32 -14.76
CA VAL A 111 6.57 -6.03 -15.36
C VAL A 111 5.72 -5.20 -14.40
N LEU A 112 4.74 -5.81 -13.72
CA LEU A 112 3.90 -5.13 -12.74
C LEU A 112 4.74 -4.49 -11.62
N ILE A 113 5.67 -5.26 -11.02
CA ILE A 113 6.55 -4.74 -9.97
C ILE A 113 7.47 -3.64 -10.51
N LEU A 114 7.98 -3.78 -11.73
CA LEU A 114 8.88 -2.79 -12.32
C LEU A 114 8.15 -1.48 -12.62
N VAL A 115 6.91 -1.54 -13.10
CA VAL A 115 6.05 -0.36 -13.30
C VAL A 115 5.71 0.30 -11.97
N SER A 116 5.29 -0.46 -10.95
CA SER A 116 4.97 0.08 -9.62
C SER A 116 6.21 0.70 -8.95
N GLY A 117 7.36 0.04 -9.01
CA GLY A 117 8.63 0.56 -8.49
C GLY A 117 9.10 1.81 -9.25
N GLY A 118 8.95 1.83 -10.58
CA GLY A 118 9.22 3.01 -11.41
C GLY A 118 8.32 4.19 -11.07
N PHE A 119 7.02 3.94 -10.88
CA PHE A 119 6.07 4.96 -10.45
C PHE A 119 6.42 5.52 -9.06
N MET A 120 6.77 4.66 -8.10
CA MET A 120 7.25 5.10 -6.79
C MET A 120 8.54 5.93 -6.89
N ALA A 121 9.48 5.55 -7.75
CA ALA A 121 10.72 6.31 -7.98
C ALA A 121 10.43 7.67 -8.62
N TYR A 122 9.50 7.72 -9.58
CA TYR A 122 9.04 8.97 -10.19
C TYR A 122 8.43 9.92 -9.15
N LEU A 123 7.48 9.45 -8.35
CA LEU A 123 6.91 10.24 -7.25
C LEU A 123 8.00 10.67 -6.25
N GLY A 124 8.94 9.78 -5.93
CA GLY A 124 10.08 10.09 -5.08
C GLY A 124 10.96 11.23 -5.62
N MET A 125 11.23 11.24 -6.94
CA MET A 125 11.94 12.33 -7.61
C MET A 125 11.16 13.63 -7.55
N VAL A 126 9.86 13.61 -7.87
CA VAL A 126 9.01 14.81 -7.83
C VAL A 126 9.03 15.42 -6.43
N PHE A 127 8.84 14.61 -5.38
CA PHE A 127 8.91 15.11 -4.00
C PHE A 127 10.31 15.62 -3.61
N PHE A 128 11.37 15.01 -4.13
CA PHE A 128 12.74 15.46 -3.87
C PHE A 128 13.00 16.83 -4.50
N PHE A 129 12.63 17.03 -5.76
CA PHE A 129 12.78 18.34 -6.43
C PHE A 129 11.90 19.41 -5.80
N SER A 130 10.62 19.13 -5.53
CA SER A 130 9.76 20.09 -4.83
C SER A 130 10.27 20.42 -3.42
N SER A 131 10.92 19.48 -2.72
CA SER A 131 11.52 19.79 -1.41
C SER A 131 12.77 20.68 -1.49
N LEU A 132 13.52 20.63 -2.59
CA LEU A 132 14.68 21.49 -2.82
C LEU A 132 14.26 22.90 -3.26
N GLU A 133 13.17 23.01 -4.02
CA GLU A 133 12.64 24.28 -4.51
C GLU A 133 11.95 25.11 -3.42
N ILE A 134 11.40 24.45 -2.38
CA ILE A 134 10.79 25.11 -1.20
C ILE A 134 11.85 25.43 -0.11
N GLY A 135 13.05 24.87 -0.22
CA GLY A 135 14.14 25.01 0.76
C GLY A 135 15.13 26.14 0.50
N ILE A 136 14.91 26.96 -0.53
CA ILE A 136 15.68 28.18 -0.89
C ILE A 136 14.74 29.38 -0.76
#